data_AF-A0ABD6ERL8-F1
#
_entry.id   AF-A0ABD6ERL8-F1
#
_cell.length_a   1.000
_cell.length_b   1.000
_cell.length_c   1.000
_cell.angle_alpha   90.00
_cell.angle_beta   90.00
_cell.angle_gamma   90.00
#
_symmetry.space_group_name_H-M   'P 1'
#
loop_
_entity.id
_entity.type
_entity.pdbx_description
1 polymer ?
#
loop_
_entity_poly.entity_id
_entity_poly.type
_entity_poly.pdbx_seq_one_letter_code
_entity_poly.pdbx_strand_id
1 'polypeptide(L)'
;LYTGKKCVPVISEGLECFGGQGYIEDTGIPTLLRDAQVTPIWEGTTNVLSLDVINLLTRKAEMIYHFKEYIGGILDSVDTGGSIELDDCKRTVISAVKVLFHSLTLLQRTTKQNLMDPQRAAREIANLIARCTSGAHLTSFAASRYATSSDLTVAYRFCVEEKLSHVTPSEFMNNRTPIDKSIVFQQYENHPEM
;
A
#
# COMPACT_ATOMS: atom_id res chain seq x y z
N LEU A 1 -9.71 -0.26 0.13
CA LEU A 1 -8.80 -1.40 0.40
C LEU A 1 -7.67 -1.08 1.38
N TYR A 2 -6.84 -0.04 1.17
CA TYR A 2 -5.62 0.18 1.99
C TYR A 2 -5.94 0.46 3.47
N THR A 3 -6.85 1.41 3.73
CA THR A 3 -7.30 1.75 5.09
C THR A 3 -7.98 0.57 5.78
N GLY A 4 -8.91 -0.11 5.10
CA GLY A 4 -9.56 -1.31 5.63
C GLY A 4 -8.56 -2.40 6.03
N LYS A 5 -7.51 -2.62 5.22
CA LYS A 5 -6.47 -3.60 5.56
C LYS A 5 -5.59 -3.17 6.75
N LYS A 6 -5.40 -1.86 6.95
CA LYS A 6 -4.61 -1.30 8.07
C LYS A 6 -5.40 -1.19 9.38
N CYS A 7 -6.72 -1.09 9.32
CA CYS A 7 -7.58 -0.81 10.47
C CYS A 7 -7.39 -1.84 11.61
N VAL A 8 -7.50 -3.12 11.29
CA VAL A 8 -7.43 -4.23 12.28
C VAL A 8 -6.09 -4.27 13.04
N PRO A 9 -4.91 -4.32 12.39
CA PRO A 9 -3.65 -4.34 13.14
C PRO A 9 -3.42 -3.07 13.96
N VAL A 10 -3.79 -1.89 13.45
CA VAL A 10 -3.65 -0.63 14.21
C VAL A 10 -4.52 -0.63 15.46
N ILE A 11 -5.76 -1.12 15.35
CA ILE A 11 -6.66 -1.20 16.51
C ILE A 11 -6.19 -2.28 17.48
N SER A 12 -5.67 -3.41 17.01
CA SER A 12 -5.09 -4.45 17.86
C SER A 12 -3.93 -3.92 18.72
N GLU A 13 -3.01 -3.15 18.14
CA GLU A 13 -1.94 -2.47 18.90
C GLU A 13 -2.51 -1.45 19.89
N GLY A 14 -3.59 -0.76 19.52
CA GLY A 14 -4.31 0.14 20.41
C GLY A 14 -4.94 -0.58 21.62
N LEU A 15 -5.48 -1.78 21.43
CA LEU A 15 -5.98 -2.62 22.52
C LEU A 15 -4.85 -3.04 23.47
N GLU A 16 -3.70 -3.44 22.91
CA GLU A 16 -2.53 -3.87 23.68
C GLU A 16 -2.03 -2.77 24.63
N CYS A 17 -2.17 -1.50 24.25
CA CYS A 17 -1.83 -0.36 25.11
C CYS A 17 -2.62 -0.33 26.44
N PHE A 18 -3.76 -1.00 26.54
CA PHE A 18 -4.56 -1.16 27.77
C PHE A 18 -4.28 -2.47 28.52
N GLY A 19 -3.38 -3.31 28.00
CA GLY A 19 -3.09 -4.64 28.54
C GLY A 19 -4.34 -5.51 28.66
N GLY A 20 -4.49 -6.19 29.80
CA GLY A 20 -5.65 -7.06 30.05
C GLY A 20 -7.00 -6.33 29.92
N GLN A 21 -7.07 -5.04 30.27
CA GLN A 21 -8.30 -4.26 30.15
C GLN A 21 -8.75 -4.10 28.70
N GLY A 22 -7.81 -4.00 27.76
CA GLY A 22 -8.10 -3.93 26.32
C GLY A 22 -8.77 -5.20 25.77
N TYR A 23 -8.75 -6.31 26.52
CA TYR A 23 -9.40 -7.58 26.17
C TYR A 23 -10.76 -7.78 26.86
N ILE A 24 -11.06 -7.05 27.94
CA ILE A 24 -12.30 -7.22 28.70
C ILE A 24 -13.45 -6.49 27.99
N GLU A 25 -14.48 -7.23 27.57
CA GLU A 25 -15.63 -6.70 26.80
C GLU A 25 -16.37 -5.57 27.52
N ASP A 26 -16.44 -5.60 28.86
CA ASP A 26 -17.12 -4.57 29.67
C ASP A 26 -16.46 -3.18 29.56
N THR A 27 -15.22 -3.10 29.10
CA THR A 27 -14.55 -1.80 28.82
C THR A 27 -15.03 -1.16 27.51
N GLY A 28 -15.70 -1.92 26.65
CA GLY A 28 -16.10 -1.50 25.31
C GLY A 28 -14.96 -1.47 24.28
N ILE A 29 -13.70 -1.56 24.70
CA ILE A 29 -12.52 -1.48 23.82
C ILE A 29 -12.49 -2.64 22.80
N PRO A 30 -12.75 -3.92 23.18
CA PRO A 30 -12.75 -5.03 22.21
C PRO A 30 -13.76 -4.88 21.06
N THR A 31 -14.84 -4.13 21.29
CA THR A 31 -15.83 -3.84 20.25
C THR A 31 -15.20 -3.12 19.05
N LEU A 32 -14.24 -2.22 19.30
CA LEU A 32 -13.53 -1.52 18.22
C LEU A 32 -12.80 -2.51 17.29
N LEU A 33 -12.15 -3.53 17.86
CA LEU A 33 -11.42 -4.53 17.08
C LEU A 33 -12.38 -5.43 16.27
N ARG A 34 -13.48 -5.86 16.89
CA ARG A 34 -14.50 -6.68 16.21
C ARG A 34 -15.17 -5.91 15.08
N ASP A 35 -15.51 -4.64 15.29
CA ASP A 35 -16.16 -3.80 14.28
C ASP A 35 -15.20 -3.45 13.14
N ALA A 36 -13.93 -3.17 13.45
CA ALA A 36 -12.90 -2.92 12.44
C ALA A 36 -12.71 -4.06 11.45
N GLN A 37 -12.96 -5.31 11.88
CA GLN A 37 -12.82 -6.50 11.04
C GLN A 37 -13.79 -6.54 9.86
N VAL A 38 -14.92 -5.82 9.93
CA VAL A 38 -15.84 -5.73 8.79
C VAL A 38 -15.21 -4.96 7.63
N THR A 39 -14.36 -3.98 7.92
CA THR A 39 -13.85 -3.00 6.95
C THR A 39 -12.99 -3.58 5.80
N PRO A 40 -12.14 -4.62 5.98
CA PRO A 40 -11.46 -5.27 4.86
C PRO A 40 -12.28 -6.38 4.18
N ILE A 41 -13.51 -6.65 4.62
CA ILE A 41 -14.36 -7.76 4.15
C ILE A 41 -15.53 -7.25 3.32
N TRP A 42 -16.37 -6.38 3.89
CA TRP A 42 -17.56 -5.85 3.22
C TRP A 42 -17.19 -4.87 2.10
N GLU A 43 -18.09 -4.67 1.14
CA GLU A 43 -17.89 -3.77 -0.01
C GLU A 43 -16.61 -4.07 -0.83
N GLY A 44 -16.21 -5.34 -0.84
CA GLY A 44 -15.07 -5.84 -1.60
C GLY A 44 -13.87 -6.14 -0.70
N THR A 45 -13.44 -7.39 -0.73
CA THR A 45 -12.25 -7.81 0.02
C THR A 45 -10.99 -7.13 -0.53
N THR A 46 -9.94 -7.07 0.29
CA THR A 46 -8.67 -6.42 -0.09
C THR A 46 -8.17 -6.88 -1.46
N ASN A 47 -8.15 -8.19 -1.73
CA ASN A 47 -7.67 -8.72 -3.00
C ASN A 47 -8.64 -8.44 -4.16
N VAL A 48 -9.95 -8.50 -3.95
CA VAL A 48 -10.96 -8.19 -4.98
C VAL A 48 -10.82 -6.74 -5.44
N LEU A 49 -10.76 -5.79 -4.51
CA LEU A 49 -10.57 -4.37 -4.84
C LEU A 49 -9.19 -4.09 -5.46
N SER A 50 -8.16 -4.84 -5.07
CA SER A 50 -6.86 -4.76 -5.72
C SER A 50 -6.89 -5.26 -7.17
N LEU A 51 -7.67 -6.31 -7.45
CA LEU A 51 -7.90 -6.78 -8.81
C LEU A 51 -8.63 -5.73 -9.64
N ASP A 52 -9.59 -5.01 -9.07
CA ASP A 52 -10.26 -3.89 -9.76
C ASP A 52 -9.28 -2.78 -10.16
N VAL A 53 -8.33 -2.44 -9.27
CA VAL A 53 -7.26 -1.47 -9.57
C VAL A 53 -6.40 -1.94 -10.74
N ILE A 54 -5.88 -3.18 -10.71
CA ILE A 54 -5.02 -3.64 -11.81
C ILE A 54 -5.82 -3.80 -13.11
N ASN A 55 -7.07 -4.27 -13.04
CA ASN A 55 -7.96 -4.37 -14.20
C ASN A 55 -8.20 -3.01 -14.86
N LEU A 56 -8.39 -1.95 -14.07
CA LEU A 56 -8.50 -0.58 -14.57
C LEU A 56 -7.22 -0.16 -15.29
N LEU A 57 -6.06 -0.37 -14.67
CA LEU A 57 -4.75 0.00 -15.23
C LEU A 57 -4.37 -0.81 -16.49
N THR A 58 -4.84 -2.04 -16.60
CA THR A 58 -4.66 -2.86 -17.81
C THR A 58 -5.55 -2.38 -18.95
N ARG A 59 -6.79 -1.94 -18.67
CA ARG A 59 -7.73 -1.46 -19.68
C ARG A 59 -7.45 -0.03 -20.14
N LYS A 60 -6.99 0.82 -19.22
CA LYS A 60 -6.71 2.24 -19.44
C LYS A 60 -5.29 2.56 -19.00
N ALA A 61 -4.33 2.18 -19.85
CA ALA A 61 -2.91 2.34 -19.57
C ALA A 61 -2.52 3.82 -19.35
N GLU A 62 -3.23 4.77 -19.94
CA GLU A 62 -3.05 6.20 -19.79
C GLU A 62 -3.26 6.69 -18.33
N MET A 63 -4.04 5.96 -17.53
CA MET A 63 -4.33 6.33 -16.14
C MET A 63 -3.08 6.46 -15.27
N ILE A 64 -2.02 5.69 -15.56
CA ILE A 64 -0.78 5.79 -14.79
C ILE A 64 -0.04 7.11 -15.05
N TYR A 65 -0.17 7.67 -16.26
CA TYR A 65 0.43 8.95 -16.60
C TYR A 65 -0.30 10.08 -15.88
N HIS A 66 -1.62 10.05 -15.87
CA HIS A 66 -2.42 11.00 -15.08
C HIS A 66 -2.14 10.89 -13.58
N PHE A 67 -1.97 9.68 -13.05
CA PHE A 67 -1.57 9.50 -11.66
C PHE A 67 -0.18 10.13 -11.37
N LYS A 68 0.79 9.91 -12.26
CA LYS A 68 2.12 10.52 -12.15
C LYS A 68 2.04 12.05 -12.19
N GLU A 69 1.27 12.62 -13.11
CA GLU A 69 1.05 14.06 -13.23
C GLU A 69 0.37 14.62 -11.99
N TYR A 70 -0.64 13.94 -11.46
CA TYR A 70 -1.35 14.33 -10.23
C TYR A 70 -0.40 14.40 -9.04
N ILE A 71 0.40 13.34 -8.80
CA ILE A 71 1.37 13.34 -7.70
C ILE A 71 2.48 14.38 -7.94
N GLY A 72 2.95 14.51 -9.18
CA GLY A 72 3.91 15.54 -9.58
C GLY A 72 3.42 16.94 -9.25
N GLY A 73 2.19 17.28 -9.65
CA GLY A 73 1.58 18.57 -9.38
C GLY A 73 1.44 18.89 -7.89
N ILE A 74 1.11 17.90 -7.06
CA ILE A 74 1.11 18.08 -5.60
C ILE A 74 2.52 18.44 -5.13
N LEU A 75 3.53 17.65 -5.50
CA LEU A 75 4.91 17.83 -5.01
C LEU A 75 5.58 19.09 -5.57
N ASP A 76 5.25 19.50 -6.79
CA ASP A 76 5.77 20.72 -7.41
C ASP A 76 5.23 21.97 -6.69
N SER A 77 4.02 21.89 -6.11
CA SER A 77 3.46 22.96 -5.29
C SER A 77 4.09 23.08 -3.89
N VAL A 78 4.89 22.10 -3.46
CA VAL A 78 5.55 22.09 -2.16
C VAL A 78 6.79 22.98 -2.20
N ASP A 79 6.68 24.15 -1.59
CA ASP A 79 7.83 24.98 -1.21
C ASP A 79 8.49 24.39 0.04
N THR A 80 9.72 23.91 -0.09
CA THR A 80 10.43 23.29 1.04
C THR A 80 11.09 24.31 1.95
N GLY A 81 11.21 25.58 1.53
CA GLY A 81 11.87 26.61 2.33
C GLY A 81 13.31 26.25 2.74
N GLY A 82 13.95 25.31 2.04
CA GLY A 82 15.27 24.75 2.39
C GLY A 82 15.26 23.64 3.45
N SER A 83 14.09 23.10 3.85
CA SER A 83 14.01 21.93 4.73
C SER A 83 14.46 20.66 4.01
N ILE A 84 15.51 20.04 4.56
CA ILE A 84 16.05 18.77 4.10
C ILE A 84 15.01 17.65 4.24
N GLU A 85 14.24 17.67 5.32
CA GLU A 85 13.21 16.67 5.60
C GLU A 85 12.10 16.69 4.55
N LEU A 86 11.63 17.88 4.14
CA LEU A 86 10.64 18.01 3.06
C LEU A 86 11.23 17.59 1.71
N ASP A 87 12.48 17.95 1.42
CA ASP A 87 13.17 17.53 0.19
C ASP A 87 13.32 16.00 0.12
N ASP A 88 13.61 15.35 1.25
CA ASP A 88 13.70 13.90 1.39
C ASP A 88 12.35 13.22 1.18
N CYS A 89 11.28 13.80 1.73
CA CYS A 89 9.91 13.32 1.50
C CYS A 89 9.55 13.38 0.01
N LYS A 90 9.74 14.54 -0.64
CA LYS A 90 9.50 14.73 -2.08
C LYS A 90 10.26 13.69 -2.90
N ARG A 91 11.57 13.55 -2.64
CA ARG A 91 12.44 12.59 -3.35
C ARG A 91 11.95 11.16 -3.20
N THR A 92 11.53 10.78 -2.00
CA THR A 92 11.10 9.41 -1.72
C THR A 92 9.77 9.08 -2.39
N VAL A 93 8.80 10.01 -2.36
CA VAL A 93 7.52 9.86 -3.09
C VAL A 93 7.76 9.78 -4.61
N ILE A 94 8.61 10.65 -5.17
CA ILE A 94 8.98 10.61 -6.60
C ILE A 94 9.61 9.26 -6.97
N SER A 95 10.52 8.75 -6.12
CA SER A 95 11.15 7.45 -6.33
C SER A 95 10.11 6.32 -6.32
N ALA A 96 9.17 6.32 -5.36
CA ALA A 96 8.10 5.35 -5.29
C ALA A 96 7.18 5.37 -6.53
N VAL A 97 6.84 6.55 -7.04
CA VAL A 97 6.09 6.71 -8.30
C VAL A 97 6.87 6.17 -9.50
N LYS A 98 8.20 6.36 -9.55
CA LYS A 98 9.05 5.76 -10.59
C LYS A 98 9.04 4.24 -10.53
N VAL A 99 9.12 3.65 -9.34
CA VAL A 99 9.02 2.19 -9.15
C VAL A 99 7.67 1.66 -9.62
N LEU A 100 6.58 2.35 -9.27
CA LEU A 100 5.23 1.99 -9.74
C LEU A 100 5.14 2.00 -11.27
N PHE A 101 5.59 3.09 -11.90
CA PHE A 101 5.56 3.25 -13.35
C PHE A 101 6.41 2.19 -14.07
N HIS A 102 7.61 1.92 -13.56
CA HIS A 102 8.49 0.88 -14.09
C HIS A 102 7.85 -0.51 -13.98
N SER A 103 7.27 -0.82 -12.82
CA SER A 103 6.63 -2.11 -12.55
C SER A 103 5.45 -2.37 -13.49
N LEU A 104 4.60 -1.37 -13.70
CA LEU A 104 3.46 -1.45 -14.63
C LEU A 104 3.91 -1.56 -16.09
N THR A 105 4.95 -0.82 -16.48
CA THR A 105 5.54 -0.93 -17.83
C THR A 105 6.09 -2.33 -18.07
N LEU A 106 6.76 -2.92 -17.07
CA LEU A 106 7.28 -4.27 -17.17
C LEU A 106 6.13 -5.28 -17.30
N LEU A 107 5.12 -5.20 -16.43
CA LEU A 107 3.92 -6.04 -16.47
C LEU A 107 3.26 -6.00 -17.86
N GLN A 108 3.01 -4.81 -18.41
CA GLN A 108 2.39 -4.67 -19.73
C GLN A 108 3.21 -5.34 -20.86
N ARG A 109 4.54 -5.33 -20.78
CA ARG A 109 5.44 -5.93 -21.77
C ARG A 109 5.48 -7.46 -21.65
N THR A 110 5.60 -7.96 -20.43
CA THR A 110 5.87 -9.38 -20.14
C THR A 110 4.59 -10.22 -20.02
N THR A 111 3.44 -9.60 -19.75
CA THR A 111 2.14 -10.28 -19.82
C THR A 111 1.83 -10.77 -21.24
N LYS A 112 2.22 -10.01 -22.28
CA LYS A 112 2.10 -10.46 -23.69
C LYS A 112 2.92 -11.72 -23.98
N GLN A 113 3.98 -11.95 -23.20
CA GLN A 113 4.87 -13.11 -23.32
C GLN A 113 4.52 -14.22 -22.33
N ASN A 114 3.42 -14.06 -21.57
CA ASN A 114 2.99 -14.98 -20.51
C ASN A 114 4.08 -15.24 -19.45
N LEU A 115 4.95 -14.26 -19.19
CA LEU A 115 6.02 -14.36 -18.19
C LEU A 115 5.60 -13.87 -16.81
N MET A 116 4.66 -12.93 -16.75
CA MET A 116 4.18 -12.31 -15.51
C MET A 116 2.65 -12.26 -15.48
N ASP A 117 2.07 -12.46 -14.29
CA ASP A 117 0.64 -12.37 -14.02
C ASP A 117 0.31 -11.06 -13.27
N PRO A 118 -0.44 -10.14 -13.90
CA PRO A 118 -0.87 -8.90 -13.26
C PRO A 118 -1.64 -9.11 -11.96
N GLN A 119 -2.35 -10.23 -11.80
CA GLN A 119 -3.12 -10.53 -10.61
C GLN A 119 -2.23 -10.72 -9.38
N ARG A 120 -1.01 -11.27 -9.57
CA ARG A 120 0.00 -11.38 -8.50
C ARG A 120 0.48 -10.02 -8.02
N ALA A 121 0.49 -9.02 -8.90
CA ALA A 121 0.91 -7.67 -8.59
C ALA A 121 -0.18 -6.82 -7.94
N ALA A 122 -1.45 -7.23 -8.06
CA ALA A 122 -2.61 -6.39 -7.80
C ALA A 122 -2.56 -5.69 -6.44
N ARG A 123 -2.27 -6.46 -5.37
CA ARG A 123 -2.26 -5.92 -4.01
C ARG A 123 -1.10 -4.98 -3.74
N GLU A 124 0.10 -5.33 -4.18
CA GLU A 124 1.28 -4.50 -3.98
C GLU A 124 1.23 -3.20 -4.78
N ILE A 125 0.71 -3.25 -6.01
CA ILE A 125 0.47 -2.06 -6.84
C ILE A 125 -0.57 -1.15 -6.18
N ALA A 126 -1.69 -1.70 -5.70
CA ALA A 126 -2.72 -0.92 -5.02
C ALA A 126 -2.20 -0.27 -3.72
N ASN A 127 -1.40 -0.99 -2.94
CA ASN A 127 -0.74 -0.46 -1.74
C ASN A 127 0.23 0.67 -2.10
N LEU A 128 1.06 0.48 -3.14
CA LEU A 128 2.02 1.49 -3.57
C LEU A 128 1.34 2.77 -4.04
N ILE A 129 0.24 2.66 -4.80
CA ILE A 129 -0.59 3.81 -5.18
C ILE A 129 -1.07 4.56 -3.93
N ALA A 130 -1.67 3.85 -2.98
CA ALA A 130 -2.18 4.46 -1.74
C ALA A 130 -1.07 5.18 -0.96
N ARG A 131 0.12 4.58 -0.85
CA ARG A 131 1.26 5.15 -0.12
C ARG A 131 1.87 6.35 -0.83
N CYS A 132 1.97 6.33 -2.16
CA CYS A 132 2.39 7.50 -2.94
C CYS A 132 1.41 8.66 -2.74
N THR A 133 0.10 8.40 -2.78
CA THR A 133 -0.93 9.43 -2.55
C THR A 133 -0.86 9.98 -1.13
N SER A 134 -0.82 9.12 -0.11
CA SER A 134 -0.70 9.56 1.29
C SER A 134 0.58 10.35 1.54
N GLY A 135 1.72 9.88 1.04
CA GLY A 135 3.01 10.56 1.20
C GLY A 135 3.03 11.94 0.55
N ALA A 136 2.48 12.07 -0.66
CA ALA A 136 2.38 13.36 -1.35
C ALA A 136 1.53 14.37 -0.55
N HIS A 137 0.36 13.94 -0.06
CA HIS A 137 -0.52 14.80 0.72
C HIS A 137 0.06 15.16 2.09
N LEU A 138 0.69 14.21 2.79
CA LEU A 138 1.37 14.50 4.06
C LEU A 138 2.52 15.50 3.85
N THR A 139 3.32 15.32 2.80
CA THR A 139 4.41 16.24 2.45
C THR A 139 3.88 17.63 2.13
N SER A 140 2.80 17.72 1.35
CA SER A 140 2.16 18.99 0.99
C SER A 140 1.56 19.68 2.22
N PHE A 141 0.90 18.94 3.10
CA PHE A 141 0.36 19.48 4.33
C PHE A 141 1.44 20.00 5.26
N ALA A 142 2.53 19.24 5.44
CA ALA A 142 3.68 19.61 6.27
C ALA A 142 4.42 20.87 5.79
N ALA A 143 4.31 21.22 4.51
CA ALA A 143 4.84 22.47 3.95
C ALA A 143 3.84 23.64 3.98
N SER A 144 2.60 23.39 4.40
CA SER A 144 1.57 24.42 4.42
C SER A 144 1.81 25.41 5.57
N ARG A 145 1.26 26.63 5.44
CA ARG A 145 1.28 27.64 6.51
C ARG A 145 0.58 27.22 7.81
N TYR A 146 -0.18 26.13 7.78
CA TYR A 146 -0.91 25.59 8.93
C TYR A 146 -0.15 24.45 9.62
N ALA A 147 0.96 24.00 9.03
CA ALA A 147 1.73 22.90 9.56
C ALA A 147 2.37 23.24 10.90
N THR A 148 2.41 22.24 11.75
CA THR A 148 3.19 22.20 12.98
C THR A 148 4.45 21.36 12.79
N SER A 149 5.36 21.39 13.76
CA SER A 149 6.55 20.53 13.75
C SER A 149 6.21 19.03 13.76
N SER A 150 5.07 18.65 14.35
CA SER A 150 4.61 17.25 14.32
C SER A 150 4.18 16.82 12.92
N ASP A 151 3.61 17.71 12.10
CA ASP A 151 3.19 17.38 10.74
C ASP A 151 4.39 17.06 9.84
N LEU A 152 5.47 17.83 9.98
CA LEU A 152 6.74 17.53 9.32
C LEU A 152 7.30 16.18 9.77
N THR A 153 7.27 15.92 11.08
CA THR A 153 7.74 14.65 11.63
C THR A 153 6.92 13.48 11.07
N VAL A 154 5.59 13.59 11.05
CA VAL A 154 4.70 12.55 10.50
C VAL A 154 4.98 12.31 9.03
N ALA A 155 5.08 13.37 8.22
CA ALA A 155 5.39 13.24 6.80
C ALA A 155 6.74 12.55 6.58
N TYR A 156 7.77 12.94 7.34
CA TYR A 156 9.10 12.36 7.26
C TYR A 156 9.09 10.88 7.64
N ARG A 157 8.49 10.51 8.77
CA ARG A 157 8.41 9.11 9.20
C ARG A 157 7.67 8.26 8.18
N PHE A 158 6.53 8.74 7.68
CA PHE A 158 5.73 8.02 6.70
C PHE A 158 6.45 7.84 5.36
N CYS A 159 7.16 8.87 4.88
CA CYS A 159 7.79 8.84 3.57
C CYS A 159 9.18 8.18 3.60
N VAL A 160 9.97 8.44 4.62
CA VAL A 160 11.41 8.16 4.64
C VAL A 160 11.75 6.99 5.55
N GLU A 161 11.23 6.96 6.78
CA GLU A 161 11.50 5.87 7.73
C GLU A 161 10.76 4.59 7.34
N GLU A 162 9.50 4.73 6.91
CA GLU A 162 8.77 3.63 6.28
C GLU A 162 9.04 3.59 4.78
N LYS A 163 9.73 2.54 4.28
CA LYS A 163 9.95 2.35 2.84
C LYS A 163 8.63 2.39 2.06
N LEU A 164 8.34 3.47 1.30
CA LEU A 164 7.07 3.62 0.56
C LEU A 164 6.80 2.49 -0.46
N SER A 165 7.85 1.88 -1.02
CA SER A 165 7.76 0.76 -1.96
C SER A 165 8.40 -0.51 -1.41
N HIS A 166 7.63 -1.59 -1.41
CA HIS A 166 8.12 -2.96 -1.25
C HIS A 166 7.97 -3.78 -2.54
N VAL A 167 7.52 -3.14 -3.62
CA VAL A 167 7.27 -3.82 -4.90
C VAL A 167 8.59 -4.30 -5.49
N THR A 168 8.72 -5.62 -5.65
CA THR A 168 9.83 -6.22 -6.39
C THR A 168 9.26 -6.89 -7.64
N PRO A 169 9.57 -6.40 -8.86
CA PRO A 169 8.92 -6.93 -10.07
C PRO A 169 9.10 -8.44 -10.29
N SER A 170 10.15 -9.06 -9.75
CA SER A 170 10.34 -10.53 -9.80
C SER A 170 9.24 -11.31 -9.05
N GLU A 171 8.50 -10.69 -8.14
CA GLU A 171 7.39 -11.30 -7.40
C GLU A 171 6.18 -11.60 -8.31
N PHE A 172 6.07 -10.90 -9.44
CA PHE A 172 4.94 -11.04 -10.36
C PHE A 172 5.18 -12.10 -11.44
N MET A 173 6.33 -12.78 -11.42
CA MET A 173 6.67 -13.82 -12.38
C MET A 173 5.78 -15.07 -12.23
N ASN A 174 5.35 -15.64 -13.36
CA ASN A 174 4.48 -16.83 -13.39
C ASN A 174 5.13 -18.07 -12.79
N ASN A 175 6.45 -18.18 -12.86
CA ASN A 175 7.21 -19.30 -12.28
C ASN A 175 7.13 -19.36 -10.74
N ARG A 176 6.63 -18.31 -10.07
CA ARG A 176 6.41 -18.32 -8.62
C ARG A 176 5.10 -18.99 -8.22
N THR A 177 4.09 -19.03 -9.08
CA THR A 177 2.80 -19.67 -8.73
C THR A 177 2.94 -21.15 -8.32
N PRO A 178 3.72 -21.98 -9.03
CA PRO A 178 3.99 -23.35 -8.58
C PRO A 178 4.71 -23.41 -7.22
N ILE A 179 5.64 -22.48 -6.97
CA ILE A 179 6.39 -22.39 -5.70
C ILE A 179 5.46 -22.00 -4.55
N ASP A 180 4.60 -21.01 -4.74
CA ASP A 180 3.64 -20.59 -3.72
C ASP A 180 2.65 -21.72 -3.42
N LYS A 181 2.20 -22.46 -4.44
CA LYS A 181 1.37 -23.64 -4.27
C LYS A 181 2.09 -24.73 -3.46
N SER A 182 3.35 -25.04 -3.79
CA SER A 182 4.08 -26.08 -3.06
C SER A 182 4.32 -25.72 -1.60
N ILE A 183 4.44 -24.43 -1.28
CA ILE A 183 4.49 -23.94 0.11
C ILE A 183 3.14 -24.10 0.80
N VAL A 184 2.04 -23.66 0.16
CA VAL A 184 0.69 -23.69 0.75
C VAL A 184 0.17 -25.12 0.92
N PHE A 185 0.46 -26.01 -0.03
CA PHE A 185 -0.05 -27.38 -0.08
C PHE A 185 0.97 -28.45 0.33
N GLN A 186 2.10 -28.05 0.94
CA GLN A 186 3.24 -28.92 1.23
C GLN A 186 2.86 -30.24 1.93
N GLN A 187 1.87 -30.21 2.84
CA GLN A 187 1.42 -31.40 3.59
C GLN A 187 0.13 -32.01 3.03
N TYR A 188 -0.64 -31.25 2.25
CA TYR A 188 -1.87 -31.74 1.61
C TYR A 188 -1.54 -32.76 0.51
N GLU A 189 -0.49 -32.51 -0.28
CA GLU A 189 -0.04 -33.43 -1.32
C GLU A 189 0.44 -34.78 -0.75
N ASN A 190 0.87 -34.80 0.52
CA ASN A 190 1.33 -36.01 1.20
C ASN A 190 0.21 -36.78 1.93
N HIS A 191 -0.94 -36.15 2.19
CA HIS A 191 -2.05 -36.75 2.96
C HIS A 191 -3.44 -36.24 2.47
N PRO A 192 -3.90 -36.65 1.28
CA PRO A 192 -5.12 -36.11 0.66
C PRO A 192 -6.45 -36.55 1.33
N GLU A 193 -6.40 -37.39 2.38
CA GLU A 193 -7.59 -37.97 3.05
C GLU A 193 -7.84 -37.45 4.49
N MET A 194 -7.14 -36.41 4.93
CA MET A 194 -7.52 -35.62 6.13
C MET A 194 -8.30 -34.37 5.71
#